data_AF-A0A4Q4DH19-F1
#
_entry.id   AF-A0A4Q4DH19-F1
#
_cell.length_a   1.000
_cell.length_b   1.000
_cell.length_c   1.000
_cell.angle_alpha   90.00
_cell.angle_beta   90.00
_cell.angle_gamma   90.00
#
_symmetry.space_group_name_H-M   'P 1'
#
loop_
_entity.id
_entity.type
_entity.pdbx_description
1 polymer ?
#
loop_
_entity_poly.entity_id
_entity_poly.type
_entity_poly.pdbx_seq_one_letter_code
_entity_poly.pdbx_strand_id
1 'polypeptide(L)'
;MGVAWHPENQDPGNQSRSQDGTTSGAQVAGGPIRVVVAKPGLDGHDRGAKVIARALRDAGMEVIYTGLHQTPEQIVDTAIQEDAEAIGLSILSGAHNTLFAKVIALLKERDAADIKVFGGGIIPEADIAPLKELGVAEIFTPGATTTSIVAWINAHVRRPAGA
;
A
#
# COMPACT_ATOMS: atom_id res chain seq x y z
N MET A 1 26.05 -71.55 -14.39
CA MET A 1 27.06 -70.57 -13.94
C MET A 1 26.34 -69.73 -12.87
N GLY A 2 26.43 -69.98 -11.55
CA GLY A 2 27.60 -69.82 -10.65
C GLY A 2 27.96 -68.33 -10.60
N VAL A 3 27.71 -67.50 -9.56
CA VAL A 3 27.94 -67.56 -8.09
C VAL A 3 26.98 -66.52 -7.43
N ALA A 4 26.25 -66.72 -6.33
CA ALA A 4 26.59 -66.89 -4.89
C ALA A 4 27.41 -65.74 -4.25
N TRP A 5 26.79 -64.89 -3.40
CA TRP A 5 27.22 -64.57 -2.01
C TRP A 5 26.39 -63.46 -1.30
N HIS A 6 25.56 -63.93 -0.35
CA HIS A 6 25.11 -63.47 0.99
C HIS A 6 24.72 -62.02 1.41
N PRO A 7 23.81 -61.94 2.43
CA PRO A 7 23.14 -60.74 2.96
C PRO A 7 23.71 -60.29 4.33
N GLU A 8 22.98 -59.38 4.99
CA GLU A 8 22.92 -59.12 6.44
C GLU A 8 23.76 -57.97 7.01
N ASN A 9 23.04 -56.95 7.51
CA ASN A 9 23.38 -56.29 8.78
C ASN A 9 22.09 -55.72 9.37
N GLN A 10 21.64 -56.31 10.49
CA GLN A 10 20.71 -55.72 11.43
C GLN A 10 21.52 -54.96 12.50
N ASP A 11 21.07 -53.79 12.94
CA ASP A 11 20.81 -53.57 14.37
C ASP A 11 19.86 -52.35 14.58
N PRO A 12 19.12 -52.30 15.70
CA PRO A 12 17.92 -51.49 15.89
C PRO A 12 18.15 -50.23 16.75
N GLY A 13 17.14 -49.36 16.75
CA GLY A 13 16.89 -48.43 17.85
C GLY A 13 17.22 -46.97 17.56
N ASN A 14 16.20 -46.13 17.48
CA ASN A 14 15.92 -45.16 18.54
C ASN A 14 14.55 -44.48 18.30
N GLN A 15 13.77 -44.37 19.37
CA GLN A 15 12.45 -43.74 19.39
C GLN A 15 12.56 -42.22 19.66
N SER A 16 11.47 -41.51 19.33
CA SER A 16 11.14 -40.13 19.72
C SER A 16 11.99 -39.05 19.01
N ARG A 17 11.42 -37.99 18.43
CA ARG A 17 10.58 -36.99 19.09
C ARG A 17 9.95 -36.08 18.03
N SER A 18 8.70 -35.70 18.26
CA SER A 18 7.92 -34.69 17.55
C SER A 18 8.67 -33.38 17.37
N GLN A 19 8.56 -32.74 16.20
CA GLN A 19 8.47 -31.29 16.09
C GLN A 19 7.47 -30.94 14.99
N ASP A 20 6.26 -30.61 15.45
CA ASP A 20 5.29 -29.81 14.71
C ASP A 20 6.01 -28.58 14.16
N GLY A 21 6.01 -28.45 12.83
CA GLY A 21 6.50 -27.27 12.13
C GLY A 21 5.53 -26.12 12.35
N THR A 22 5.65 -25.43 13.49
CA THR A 22 5.08 -24.11 13.69
C THR A 22 5.73 -23.16 12.69
N THR A 23 4.99 -22.82 11.63
CA THR A 23 5.27 -21.64 10.82
C THR A 23 5.15 -20.43 11.73
N SER A 24 6.29 -19.97 12.21
CA SER A 24 6.46 -18.68 12.90
C SER A 24 5.97 -17.58 11.97
N GLY A 25 4.72 -17.16 12.15
CA GLY A 25 4.22 -15.90 11.60
C GLY A 25 4.99 -14.78 12.28
N ALA A 26 5.96 -14.21 11.57
CA ALA A 26 6.65 -13.01 12.04
C ALA A 26 5.58 -11.96 12.38
N GLN A 27 5.45 -11.65 13.66
CA GLN A 27 4.58 -10.57 14.10
C GLN A 27 5.05 -9.29 13.43
N VAL A 28 4.22 -8.74 12.55
CA VAL A 28 4.47 -7.44 11.95
C VAL A 28 4.37 -6.43 13.10
N ALA A 29 5.48 -5.84 13.49
CA ALA A 29 5.50 -4.82 14.52
C ALA A 29 4.68 -3.60 14.02
N GLY A 30 3.54 -3.35 14.65
CA GLY A 30 2.65 -2.23 14.31
C GLY A 30 1.27 -2.64 13.78
N GLY A 31 0.31 -1.72 13.86
CA GLY A 31 -1.02 -1.91 13.27
C GLY A 31 -1.00 -1.97 11.73
N PRO A 32 -2.15 -2.27 11.09
CA PRO A 32 -2.27 -2.17 9.64
C PRO A 32 -2.04 -0.73 9.18
N ILE A 33 -1.43 -0.55 8.00
CA ILE A 33 -1.34 0.77 7.36
C ILE A 33 -2.75 1.16 6.93
N ARG A 34 -3.17 2.37 7.27
CA ARG A 34 -4.42 2.98 6.89
C ARG A 34 -4.22 3.96 5.76
N VAL A 35 -5.00 3.78 4.69
CA VAL A 35 -4.88 4.55 3.46
C VAL A 35 -6.23 5.14 3.09
N VAL A 36 -6.27 6.46 2.93
CA VAL A 36 -7.39 7.15 2.28
C VAL A 36 -7.18 7.11 0.77
N VAL A 37 -8.07 6.44 0.05
CA VAL A 37 -8.09 6.43 -1.42
C VAL A 37 -9.17 7.39 -1.90
N ALA A 38 -8.77 8.45 -2.59
CA ALA A 38 -9.64 9.57 -2.91
C ALA A 38 -9.67 9.94 -4.40
N LYS A 39 -10.82 10.48 -4.80
CA LYS A 39 -11.12 11.02 -6.13
C LYS A 39 -11.45 12.51 -6.02
N PRO A 40 -10.45 13.39 -6.13
CA PRO A 40 -10.65 14.81 -5.93
C PRO A 40 -11.32 15.48 -7.14
N GLY A 41 -12.16 16.48 -6.87
CA GLY A 41 -12.81 17.31 -7.90
C GLY A 41 -13.78 16.52 -8.79
N LEU A 42 -14.11 17.03 -9.97
CA LEU A 42 -15.15 16.47 -10.85
C LEU A 42 -14.71 15.22 -11.65
N ASP A 43 -13.68 14.50 -11.21
CA ASP A 43 -13.22 13.28 -11.88
C ASP A 43 -14.15 12.10 -11.59
N GLY A 44 -15.03 11.78 -12.55
CA GLY A 44 -15.93 10.62 -12.47
C GLY A 44 -15.30 9.26 -12.76
N HIS A 45 -14.00 9.20 -13.11
CA HIS A 45 -13.35 7.94 -13.50
C HIS A 45 -12.93 7.11 -12.30
N ASP A 46 -13.83 6.25 -11.83
CA ASP A 46 -13.65 5.60 -10.54
C ASP A 46 -12.99 4.22 -10.58
N ARG A 47 -12.93 3.59 -11.75
CA ARG A 47 -12.50 2.19 -11.89
C ARG A 47 -11.12 1.94 -11.28
N GLY A 48 -10.16 2.82 -11.57
CA GLY A 48 -8.79 2.72 -11.06
C GLY A 48 -8.74 2.78 -9.54
N ALA A 49 -9.40 3.79 -8.94
CA ALA A 49 -9.44 3.97 -7.48
C ALA A 49 -10.05 2.76 -6.77
N LYS A 50 -11.16 2.20 -7.29
CA LYS A 50 -11.77 0.98 -6.74
C LYS A 50 -10.86 -0.25 -6.82
N VAL A 51 -10.14 -0.42 -7.93
CA VAL A 51 -9.19 -1.54 -8.10
C VAL A 51 -8.03 -1.42 -7.10
N ILE A 52 -7.46 -0.21 -6.94
CA ILE A 52 -6.41 0.03 -5.95
C ILE A 52 -6.95 -0.20 -4.55
N ALA A 53 -8.09 0.39 -4.19
CA ALA A 53 -8.68 0.24 -2.86
C ALA A 53 -8.91 -1.23 -2.49
N ARG A 54 -9.39 -2.05 -3.44
CA ARG A 54 -9.52 -3.50 -3.22
C ARG A 54 -8.16 -4.17 -3.03
N ALA A 55 -7.18 -3.91 -3.90
CA ALA A 55 -5.86 -4.52 -3.80
C ALA A 55 -5.13 -4.18 -2.49
N LEU A 56 -5.28 -2.95 -1.98
CA LEU A 56 -4.72 -2.55 -0.70
C LEU A 56 -5.37 -3.31 0.47
N ARG A 57 -6.71 -3.48 0.44
CA ARG A 57 -7.42 -4.31 1.44
C ARG A 57 -6.98 -5.77 1.39
N ASP A 58 -6.87 -6.34 0.20
CA ASP A 58 -6.40 -7.72 -0.01
C ASP A 58 -4.95 -7.91 0.50
N ALA A 59 -4.17 -6.84 0.59
CA ALA A 59 -2.82 -6.81 1.15
C ALA A 59 -2.76 -6.55 2.68
N GLY A 60 -3.91 -6.50 3.36
CA GLY A 60 -3.97 -6.32 4.82
C GLY A 60 -3.88 -4.86 5.30
N MET A 61 -4.15 -3.89 4.42
CA MET A 61 -4.25 -2.47 4.79
C MET A 61 -5.70 -2.11 5.14
N GLU A 62 -5.87 -1.14 6.03
CA GLU A 62 -7.16 -0.50 6.24
C GLU A 62 -7.37 0.57 5.18
N VAL A 63 -8.52 0.57 4.51
CA VAL A 63 -8.74 1.44 3.34
C VAL A 63 -10.05 2.16 3.42
N ILE A 64 -9.96 3.48 3.53
CA ILE A 64 -11.08 4.42 3.48
C ILE A 64 -11.17 4.92 2.05
N TYR A 65 -12.20 4.51 1.33
CA TYR A 65 -12.47 5.01 -0.01
C TYR A 65 -13.53 6.11 0.08
N THR A 66 -13.18 7.33 -0.32
CA THR A 66 -13.99 8.53 -0.04
C THR A 66 -15.15 8.73 -1.00
N GLY A 67 -15.24 7.92 -2.07
CA GLY A 67 -16.19 8.17 -3.15
C GLY A 67 -15.72 9.23 -4.14
N LEU A 68 -16.61 9.60 -5.04
CA LEU A 68 -16.36 10.61 -6.08
C LEU A 68 -16.54 12.03 -5.55
N HIS A 69 -15.97 12.99 -6.27
CA HIS A 69 -16.25 14.42 -6.13
C HIS A 69 -15.93 15.02 -4.76
N GLN A 70 -14.86 14.53 -4.13
CA GLN A 70 -14.41 15.07 -2.85
C GLN A 70 -13.55 16.32 -3.08
N THR A 71 -13.69 17.32 -2.21
CA THR A 71 -12.78 18.46 -2.20
C THR A 71 -11.47 18.09 -1.52
N PRO A 72 -10.35 18.78 -1.81
CA PRO A 72 -9.10 18.60 -1.07
C PRO A 72 -9.27 18.71 0.45
N GLU A 73 -10.11 19.62 0.93
CA GLU A 73 -10.42 19.81 2.35
C GLU A 73 -11.07 18.56 2.95
N GLN A 74 -12.10 18.01 2.29
CA GLN A 74 -12.77 16.78 2.75
C GLN A 74 -11.82 15.59 2.81
N ILE A 75 -10.91 15.49 1.83
CA ILE A 75 -9.91 14.40 1.79
C ILE A 75 -8.94 14.52 2.95
N VAL A 76 -8.43 15.73 3.24
CA VAL A 76 -7.52 15.97 4.36
C VAL A 76 -8.22 15.77 5.70
N ASP A 77 -9.45 16.28 5.86
CA ASP A 77 -10.24 16.07 7.07
C ASP A 77 -10.48 14.58 7.33
N THR A 78 -10.80 13.81 6.29
CA THR A 78 -10.95 12.35 6.39
C THR A 78 -9.65 11.68 6.83
N ALA A 79 -8.52 12.05 6.22
CA ALA A 79 -7.23 11.44 6.56
C ALA A 79 -6.82 11.69 8.01
N ILE A 80 -7.08 12.88 8.53
CA ILE A 80 -6.80 13.22 9.94
C ILE A 80 -7.77 12.50 10.89
N GLN A 81 -9.07 12.52 10.59
CA GLN A 81 -10.09 11.90 11.45
C GLN A 81 -9.93 10.39 11.57
N GLU A 82 -9.50 9.75 10.48
CA GLU A 82 -9.28 8.31 10.43
C GLU A 82 -7.88 7.92 10.91
N ASP A 83 -7.00 8.87 11.25
CA ASP A 83 -5.60 8.61 11.62
C ASP A 83 -4.88 7.80 10.52
N ALA A 84 -4.94 8.30 9.28
CA ALA A 84 -4.39 7.62 8.12
C ALA A 84 -2.90 7.94 7.90
N GLU A 85 -2.08 6.94 7.61
CA GLU A 85 -0.66 7.16 7.32
C GLU A 85 -0.40 7.57 5.86
N ALA A 86 -1.38 7.39 4.98
CA ALA A 86 -1.26 7.81 3.59
C ALA A 86 -2.58 8.22 2.92
N ILE A 87 -2.46 9.11 1.93
CA ILE A 87 -3.51 9.50 0.99
C ILE A 87 -3.08 9.09 -0.42
N GLY A 88 -3.87 8.24 -1.07
CA GLY A 88 -3.76 7.89 -2.48
C GLY A 88 -4.76 8.68 -3.33
N LEU A 89 -4.28 9.64 -4.12
CA LEU A 89 -5.12 10.40 -5.05
C LEU A 89 -5.15 9.73 -6.42
N SER A 90 -6.34 9.56 -7.00
CA SER A 90 -6.48 9.11 -8.38
C SER A 90 -7.16 10.18 -9.23
N ILE A 91 -6.43 10.70 -10.23
CA ILE A 91 -6.79 11.91 -10.99
C ILE A 91 -6.63 11.66 -12.49
N LEU A 92 -7.74 11.66 -13.22
CA LEU A 92 -7.77 11.52 -14.68
C LEU A 92 -8.27 12.80 -15.39
N SER A 93 -8.59 13.85 -14.63
CA SER A 93 -9.15 15.12 -15.14
C SER A 93 -8.12 16.12 -15.67
N GLY A 94 -6.82 15.83 -15.57
CA GLY A 94 -5.73 16.76 -15.89
C GLY A 94 -5.50 17.85 -14.83
N ALA A 95 -6.25 17.83 -13.73
CA ALA A 95 -6.11 18.79 -12.63
C ALA A 95 -5.07 18.36 -11.57
N HIS A 96 -4.17 17.43 -11.90
CA HIS A 96 -3.21 16.83 -10.95
C HIS A 96 -2.33 17.88 -10.28
N ASN A 97 -1.74 18.79 -11.04
CA ASN A 97 -0.86 19.84 -10.49
C ASN A 97 -1.56 20.67 -9.41
N THR A 98 -2.82 21.08 -9.65
CA THR A 98 -3.60 21.87 -8.70
C THR A 98 -4.04 21.05 -7.49
N LEU A 99 -4.57 19.84 -7.71
CA LEU A 99 -5.20 19.04 -6.66
C LEU A 99 -4.17 18.42 -5.71
N PHE A 100 -3.03 17.92 -6.23
CA PHE A 100 -1.93 17.46 -5.37
C PHE A 100 -1.36 18.61 -4.55
N ALA A 101 -1.07 19.76 -5.18
CA ALA A 101 -0.53 20.93 -4.48
C ALA A 101 -1.46 21.39 -3.36
N LYS A 102 -2.78 21.41 -3.60
CA LYS A 102 -3.76 21.82 -2.60
C LYS A 102 -3.84 20.85 -1.42
N VAL A 103 -3.85 19.53 -1.66
CA VAL A 103 -3.85 18.52 -0.57
C VAL A 103 -2.58 18.64 0.27
N ILE A 104 -1.40 18.76 -0.36
CA ILE A 104 -0.13 18.93 0.35
C ILE A 104 -0.11 20.21 1.20
N ALA A 105 -0.59 21.33 0.64
CA ALA A 105 -0.67 22.58 1.37
C ALA A 105 -1.58 22.48 2.59
N LEU A 106 -2.77 21.88 2.43
CA LEU A 106 -3.72 21.68 3.51
C LEU A 106 -3.18 20.77 4.62
N LEU A 107 -2.48 19.67 4.29
CA LEU A 107 -1.84 18.83 5.30
C LEU A 107 -0.81 19.62 6.13
N LYS A 108 0.01 20.46 5.48
CA LYS A 108 0.96 21.34 6.17
C LYS A 108 0.25 22.36 7.06
N GLU A 109 -0.83 22.98 6.58
CA GLU A 109 -1.64 23.93 7.35
C GLU A 109 -2.32 23.29 8.58
N ARG A 110 -2.55 21.97 8.55
CA ARG A 110 -3.21 21.21 9.62
C ARG A 110 -2.24 20.43 10.51
N ASP A 111 -0.94 20.68 10.40
CA ASP A 111 0.11 19.98 11.15
C ASP A 111 0.08 18.45 10.95
N ALA A 112 -0.30 18.01 9.75
CA ALA A 112 -0.45 16.61 9.36
C ALA A 112 0.45 16.24 8.15
N ALA A 113 1.61 16.91 8.04
CA ALA A 113 2.54 16.74 6.92
C ALA A 113 3.28 15.40 6.93
N ASP A 114 3.13 14.61 7.99
CA ASP A 114 3.64 13.24 8.12
C ASP A 114 2.80 12.21 7.34
N ILE A 115 1.54 12.53 7.02
CA ILE A 115 0.68 11.71 6.15
C ILE A 115 1.25 11.72 4.73
N LYS A 116 1.62 10.55 4.22
CA LYS A 116 2.23 10.44 2.88
C LYS A 116 1.19 10.59 1.77
N VAL A 117 1.41 11.54 0.87
CA VAL A 117 0.58 11.70 -0.34
C VAL A 117 1.25 10.97 -1.51
N PHE A 118 0.53 10.01 -2.10
CA PHE A 118 0.91 9.36 -3.35
C PHE A 118 -0.29 9.39 -4.30
N GLY A 119 -0.11 8.96 -5.55
CA GLY A 119 -1.26 8.81 -6.42
C GLY A 119 -0.92 8.50 -7.85
N GLY A 120 -1.88 8.75 -8.74
CA GLY A 120 -1.72 8.41 -10.15
C GLY A 120 -2.93 8.76 -10.99
N GLY A 121 -2.91 8.26 -12.22
CA GLY A 121 -3.89 8.58 -13.26
C GLY A 121 -3.18 8.93 -14.55
N ILE A 122 -3.76 9.84 -15.34
CA ILE A 122 -3.12 10.30 -16.58
C ILE A 122 -2.30 11.55 -16.25
N ILE A 123 -1.05 11.35 -15.84
CA ILE A 123 -0.12 12.42 -15.45
C ILE A 123 1.01 12.45 -16.49
N PRO A 124 1.22 13.59 -17.18
CA PRO A 124 2.35 13.76 -18.10
C PRO A 124 3.69 13.60 -17.40
N GLU A 125 4.66 12.98 -18.07
CA GLU A 125 6.02 12.75 -17.52
C GLU A 125 6.67 14.04 -17.03
N ALA A 126 6.48 15.14 -17.75
CA ALA A 126 7.04 16.46 -17.42
C ALA A 126 6.49 17.04 -16.10
N ASP A 127 5.32 16.60 -15.64
CA ASP A 127 4.70 17.07 -14.40
C ASP A 127 5.15 16.25 -13.17
N ILE A 128 5.74 15.06 -13.36
CA ILE A 128 6.07 14.14 -12.26
C ILE A 128 7.15 14.72 -11.35
N ALA A 129 8.25 15.21 -11.91
CA ALA A 129 9.34 15.80 -11.12
C ALA A 129 8.87 17.02 -10.30
N PRO A 130 8.16 18.01 -10.87
CA PRO A 130 7.56 19.10 -10.11
C PRO A 130 6.62 18.63 -8.99
N LEU A 131 5.78 17.62 -9.23
CA LEU A 131 4.91 17.05 -8.20
C LEU A 131 5.71 16.42 -7.05
N LYS A 132 6.79 15.70 -7.35
CA LYS A 132 7.68 15.12 -6.33
C LYS A 132 8.38 16.20 -5.50
N GLU A 133 8.85 17.28 -6.13
CA GLU A 133 9.44 18.44 -5.45
C GLU A 133 8.45 19.14 -4.52
N LEU A 134 7.16 19.18 -4.88
CA LEU A 134 6.11 19.73 -4.01
C LEU A 134 5.85 18.88 -2.75
N GLY A 135 6.19 17.59 -2.79
CA GLY A 135 6.02 16.65 -1.67
C GLY A 135 5.17 15.43 -2.00
N VAL A 136 4.81 15.18 -3.26
CA VAL A 136 4.18 13.91 -3.63
C VAL A 136 5.22 12.80 -3.53
N ALA A 137 4.96 11.80 -2.69
CA ALA A 137 5.91 10.73 -2.39
C ALA A 137 6.11 9.77 -3.59
N GLU A 138 5.06 9.48 -4.35
CA GLU A 138 5.16 8.67 -5.57
C GLU A 138 3.98 8.91 -6.53
N ILE A 139 4.27 8.78 -7.83
CA ILE A 139 3.30 8.87 -8.93
C ILE A 139 3.30 7.56 -9.72
N PHE A 140 2.14 6.92 -9.78
CA PHE A 140 1.90 5.71 -10.57
C PHE A 140 1.15 6.06 -11.87
N THR A 141 1.85 5.92 -12.99
CA THR A 141 1.32 6.13 -14.33
C THR A 141 0.65 4.86 -14.89
N PRO A 142 -0.10 4.93 -16.01
CA PRO A 142 -0.73 3.76 -16.60
C PRO A 142 0.28 2.64 -16.87
N GLY A 143 -0.07 1.41 -16.47
CA GLY A 143 0.82 0.24 -16.53
C GLY A 143 1.38 -0.17 -15.16
N ALA A 144 1.32 0.70 -14.15
CA ALA A 144 1.64 0.31 -12.77
C ALA A 144 0.71 -0.84 -12.30
N THR A 145 1.32 -1.88 -11.72
CA THR A 145 0.56 -3.01 -11.19
C THR A 145 0.05 -2.71 -9.78
N THR A 146 -1.05 -3.34 -9.38
CA THR A 146 -1.53 -3.27 -7.99
C THR A 146 -0.47 -3.77 -7.00
N THR A 147 0.25 -4.83 -7.36
CA THR A 147 1.34 -5.40 -6.56
C THR A 147 2.49 -4.42 -6.37
N SER A 148 2.91 -3.67 -7.40
CA SER A 148 3.96 -2.67 -7.25
C SER A 148 3.55 -1.51 -6.35
N ILE A 149 2.28 -1.10 -6.40
CA ILE A 149 1.75 -0.05 -5.50
C ILE A 149 1.74 -0.55 -4.05
N VAL A 150 1.22 -1.76 -3.82
CA VAL A 150 1.23 -2.40 -2.49
C VAL A 150 2.64 -2.55 -1.94
N ALA A 151 3.59 -3.00 -2.76
CA ALA A 151 4.99 -3.16 -2.36
C ALA A 151 5.62 -1.81 -1.99
N TRP A 152 5.36 -0.77 -2.79
CA TRP A 152 5.85 0.58 -2.51
C TRP A 152 5.29 1.12 -1.20
N ILE A 153 3.98 0.99 -0.94
CA ILE A 153 3.37 1.45 0.31
C ILE A 153 3.99 0.74 1.52
N ASN A 154 4.13 -0.58 1.49
CA ASN A 154 4.75 -1.33 2.58
C ASN A 154 6.21 -0.92 2.86
N ALA A 155 6.95 -0.50 1.83
CA ALA A 155 8.35 -0.09 1.96
C ALA A 155 8.52 1.37 2.42
N HIS A 156 7.56 2.25 2.10
CA HIS A 156 7.74 3.70 2.27
C HIS A 156 6.76 4.34 3.25
N VAL A 157 5.62 3.74 3.53
CA VAL A 157 4.64 4.26 4.50
C VAL A 157 4.89 3.59 5.84
N ARG A 158 5.00 4.42 6.88
CA ARG A 158 5.24 3.95 8.24
C ARG A 158 4.02 3.15 8.72
N ARG A 159 4.26 2.06 9.43
CA ARG A 159 3.20 1.37 10.19
C ARG A 159 2.95 2.11 11.50
N PRO A 160 1.69 2.26 11.94
CA PRO A 160 1.39 2.81 13.25
C PRO A 160 2.02 1.91 14.32
N ALA A 161 2.43 2.50 15.44
CA ALA A 161 2.86 1.71 16.59
C ALA A 161 1.69 0.82 17.02
N GLY A 162 1.96 -0.45 17.34
CA GLY A 162 0.90 -1.36 17.79
C GLY A 162 0.20 -0.77 19.01
N ALA A 163 -1.13 -0.73 18.97
CA ALA A 163 -1.95 -0.36 20.12
C ALA A 163 -1.86 -1.40 21.24
#